data_AF-A0A9D4BJI6-F1
#
_entry.id   AF-A0A9D4BJI6-F1
#
_cell.length_a   1.000
_cell.length_b   1.000
_cell.length_c   1.000
_cell.angle_alpha   90.00
_cell.angle_beta   90.00
_cell.angle_gamma   90.00
#
_symmetry.space_group_name_H-M   'P 1'
#
loop_
_entity.id
_entity.type
_entity.pdbx_description
1 polymer ?
#
loop_
_entity_poly.entity_id
_entity_poly.type
_entity_poly.pdbx_seq_one_letter_code
_entity_poly.pdbx_strand_id
1 'polypeptide(L)'
;MVLENEVVALSDPKEEPEAEEEEEVDLVDPVDEVRAKCEMDSKAQQLNLILQACNDRVSKRSNTEESCHEELIDYVQHVDHCVGKKIFSKLK
;
A
#
# COMPACT_ATOMS: atom_id res chain seq x y z
N MET A 1 -26.23 27.80 7.10
CA MET A 1 -26.91 26.78 6.28
C MET A 1 -26.76 25.48 7.05
N VAL A 2 -27.86 25.01 7.61
CA VAL A 2 -28.01 23.75 8.34
C VAL A 2 -28.51 22.72 7.35
N LEU A 3 -27.82 21.58 7.23
CA LEU A 3 -28.28 20.23 6.84
C LEU A 3 -27.06 19.29 7.12
N GLU A 4 -26.78 18.85 8.35
CA GLU A 4 -27.33 17.66 9.05
C GLU A 4 -27.47 16.39 8.20
N ASN A 5 -26.71 15.36 8.59
CA ASN A 5 -26.91 13.91 8.42
C ASN A 5 -27.76 13.41 7.24
N GLU A 6 -27.10 12.76 6.28
CA GLU A 6 -27.75 11.73 5.46
C GLU A 6 -26.92 10.44 5.51
N VAL A 7 -27.15 9.65 6.56
CA VAL A 7 -26.88 8.22 6.57
C VAL A 7 -28.00 7.54 5.79
N VAL A 8 -27.77 7.26 4.50
CA VAL A 8 -28.73 6.50 3.71
C VAL A 8 -28.61 5.02 4.09
N ALA A 9 -29.43 4.63 5.06
CA ALA A 9 -29.76 3.24 5.34
C ALA A 9 -30.75 2.75 4.27
N LEU A 10 -30.29 1.90 3.35
CA LEU A 10 -31.15 1.06 2.52
C LEU A 10 -31.01 -0.37 3.04
N SER A 11 -31.86 -0.71 4.00
CA SER A 11 -32.06 -2.07 4.51
C SER A 11 -33.26 -2.69 3.79
N ASP A 12 -33.00 -3.57 2.83
CA ASP A 12 -33.96 -4.60 2.40
C ASP A 12 -33.93 -5.73 3.45
N PRO A 13 -35.06 -6.13 4.08
CA PRO A 13 -35.07 -7.26 5.00
C PRO A 13 -35.06 -8.56 4.16
N LYS A 14 -33.86 -9.05 3.84
CA LYS A 14 -33.67 -10.38 3.27
C LYS A 14 -33.30 -11.33 4.41
N GLU A 15 -34.17 -12.29 4.65
CA GLU A 15 -34.01 -13.42 5.55
C GLU A 15 -32.60 -14.03 5.42
N GLU A 16 -31.79 -13.91 6.46
CA GLU A 16 -30.42 -14.42 6.50
C GLU A 16 -30.46 -15.94 6.70
N PRO A 17 -29.94 -16.75 5.75
CA PRO A 17 -29.59 -18.12 6.06
C PRO A 17 -28.46 -18.11 7.09
N GLU A 18 -28.62 -18.92 8.14
CA GLU A 18 -27.65 -19.18 9.20
C GLU A 18 -26.25 -19.38 8.59
N ALA A 19 -25.39 -18.36 8.77
CA ALA A 19 -24.02 -18.40 8.28
C ALA A 19 -23.26 -19.47 9.07
N GLU A 20 -22.90 -20.56 8.40
CA GLU A 20 -21.88 -21.47 8.89
C GLU A 20 -20.63 -20.63 9.22
N GLU A 21 -20.14 -20.73 10.46
CA GLU A 21 -18.88 -20.11 10.89
C GLU A 21 -17.73 -20.74 10.07
N GLU A 22 -17.50 -20.22 8.86
CA GLU A 22 -16.29 -20.47 8.10
C GLU A 22 -15.13 -19.96 8.94
N GLU A 23 -14.25 -20.86 9.38
CA GLU A 23 -12.97 -20.50 10.00
C GLU A 23 -12.29 -19.46 9.09
N GLU A 24 -12.13 -18.24 9.59
CA GLU A 24 -11.52 -17.12 8.86
C GLU A 24 -10.07 -17.50 8.53
N VAL A 25 -9.86 -18.11 7.36
CA VAL A 25 -8.54 -18.45 6.84
C VAL A 25 -7.81 -17.14 6.62
N ASP A 26 -6.73 -16.92 7.38
CA ASP A 26 -5.85 -15.76 7.26
C ASP A 26 -5.32 -15.67 5.81
N LEU A 27 -5.97 -14.81 5.02
CA LEU A 27 -5.71 -14.66 3.60
C LEU A 27 -4.51 -13.73 3.43
N VAL A 28 -3.33 -14.31 3.20
CA VAL A 28 -2.09 -13.55 2.97
C VAL A 28 -2.01 -13.09 1.50
N ASP A 29 -1.78 -11.78 1.26
CA ASP A 29 -1.56 -11.25 -0.09
C ASP A 29 -0.17 -11.69 -0.62
N PRO A 30 -0.11 -12.45 -1.73
CA PRO A 30 1.17 -12.82 -2.34
C PRO A 30 2.03 -11.63 -2.79
N VAL A 31 1.44 -10.45 -2.99
CA VAL A 31 2.16 -9.21 -3.31
C VAL A 31 3.15 -8.85 -2.21
N ASP A 32 2.78 -9.00 -0.94
CA ASP A 32 3.61 -8.57 0.18
C ASP A 32 4.91 -9.38 0.26
N GLU A 33 4.83 -10.70 0.10
CA GLU A 33 6.02 -11.55 0.05
C GLU A 33 6.93 -11.22 -1.13
N VAL A 34 6.34 -10.93 -2.30
CA VAL A 34 7.09 -10.62 -3.51
C VAL A 34 7.75 -9.25 -3.40
N ARG A 35 7.02 -8.27 -2.86
CA ARG A 35 7.51 -6.91 -2.60
C ARG A 35 8.68 -6.95 -1.63
N ALA A 36 8.54 -7.61 -0.48
CA ALA A 36 9.63 -7.75 0.50
C ALA A 36 10.91 -8.33 -0.12
N LYS A 37 10.79 -9.33 -1.00
CA LYS A 37 11.94 -9.90 -1.73
C LYS A 37 12.55 -8.90 -2.74
N CYS A 38 11.75 -8.05 -3.36
CA CYS A 38 12.20 -7.04 -4.32
C CYS A 38 12.85 -5.83 -3.63
N GLU A 39 12.43 -5.48 -2.41
CA GLU A 39 13.05 -4.42 -1.60
C GLU A 39 14.46 -4.78 -1.12
N MET A 40 14.76 -6.08 -1.01
CA MET A 40 16.10 -6.56 -0.66
C MET A 40 17.12 -6.44 -1.80
N ASP A 41 16.71 -6.06 -3.00
CA ASP A 41 17.64 -5.80 -4.11
C ASP A 41 18.59 -4.64 -3.79
N SER A 42 19.86 -4.76 -4.20
CA SER A 42 20.89 -3.76 -3.87
C SER A 42 20.51 -2.35 -4.34
N LYS A 43 19.93 -2.22 -5.55
CA LYS A 43 19.50 -0.93 -6.06
C LYS A 43 18.25 -0.42 -5.34
N ALA A 44 17.33 -1.30 -4.96
CA ALA A 44 16.17 -0.93 -4.14
C ALA A 44 16.62 -0.35 -2.78
N GLN A 45 17.58 -1.01 -2.11
CA GLN A 45 18.14 -0.53 -0.85
C GLN A 45 18.83 0.83 -1.00
N GLN A 46 19.60 1.04 -2.06
CA GLN A 46 20.24 2.33 -2.35
C GLN A 46 19.22 3.45 -2.56
N LEU A 47 18.18 3.21 -3.36
CA LEU A 47 17.10 4.17 -3.60
C LEU A 47 16.32 4.46 -2.32
N ASN A 48 16.06 3.45 -1.49
CA ASN A 48 15.43 3.63 -0.18
C ASN A 48 16.29 4.53 0.72
N LEU A 49 17.62 4.32 0.79
CA LEU A 49 18.51 5.20 1.56
C LEU A 49 18.45 6.66 1.10
N ILE A 50 18.35 6.91 -0.20
CA ILE A 50 18.21 8.25 -0.76
C ILE A 50 16.85 8.86 -0.35
N LEU A 51 15.77 8.08 -0.46
CA LEU A 51 14.43 8.47 -0.01
C LEU A 51 14.40 8.80 1.48
N GLN A 52 15.01 7.99 2.34
CA GLN A 52 15.11 8.25 3.79
C GLN A 52 15.88 9.53 4.07
N ALA A 53 17.00 9.77 3.36
CA ALA A 53 17.77 10.99 3.52
C ALA A 53 16.97 12.25 3.13
N CYS A 54 16.10 12.15 2.11
CA CYS A 54 15.17 13.23 1.78
C CYS A 54 14.12 13.41 2.90
N ASN A 55 13.47 12.33 3.36
CA ASN A 55 12.47 12.39 4.42
C ASN A 55 13.03 13.02 5.70
N ASP A 56 14.26 12.68 6.08
CA ASP A 56 14.97 13.26 7.21
C ASP A 56 15.25 14.76 7.03
N ARG A 57 15.46 15.23 5.80
CA ARG A 57 15.71 16.64 5.49
C ARG A 57 14.42 17.44 5.51
N VAL A 58 13.36 16.92 4.90
CA VAL A 58 12.04 17.57 4.84
C VAL A 58 11.40 17.62 6.23
N SER A 59 11.47 16.54 7.01
CA SER A 59 10.90 16.49 8.37
C SER A 59 11.56 17.48 9.36
N LYS A 60 12.82 17.87 9.12
CA LYS A 60 13.55 18.83 9.98
C LYS A 60 13.27 20.29 9.63
N ARG A 61 12.58 20.58 8.52
CA ARG A 61 12.28 21.95 8.09
C ARG A 61 10.85 22.32 8.43
N SER A 62 10.66 23.45 9.11
CA SER A 62 9.34 23.94 9.50
C SER A 62 8.57 24.62 8.36
N ASN A 63 9.27 25.15 7.35
CA ASN A 63 8.69 25.77 6.17
C ASN A 63 9.60 25.47 4.96
N THR A 64 9.26 24.45 4.18
CA THR A 64 10.01 24.06 2.98
C THR A 64 9.02 23.71 1.87
N GLU A 65 9.33 24.09 0.63
CA GLU A 65 8.58 23.66 -0.57
C GLU A 65 9.16 22.36 -1.16
N GLU A 66 10.22 21.86 -0.54
CA GLU A 66 10.87 20.61 -0.92
C GLU A 66 9.96 19.40 -0.69
N SER A 67 9.91 18.49 -1.66
CA SER A 67 9.18 17.22 -1.56
C SER A 67 10.06 16.05 -2.02
N CYS A 68 9.84 14.88 -1.44
CA CYS A 68 10.56 13.64 -1.74
C CYS A 68 9.86 12.78 -2.82
N HIS A 69 9.03 13.39 -3.67
CA HIS A 69 8.29 12.65 -4.70
C HIS A 69 9.21 12.03 -5.75
N GLU A 70 10.30 12.69 -6.13
CA GLU A 70 11.26 12.16 -7.10
C GLU A 70 11.88 10.86 -6.58
N GLU A 71 12.44 10.90 -5.37
CA GLU A 71 13.05 9.74 -4.72
C GLU A 71 12.03 8.61 -4.48
N LEU A 72 10.79 8.97 -4.14
CA LEU A 72 9.71 8.01 -3.96
C LEU A 72 9.38 7.29 -5.27
N ILE A 73 9.22 8.04 -6.36
CA ILE A 73 8.90 7.47 -7.67
C ILE A 73 10.04 6.60 -8.17
N ASP A 74 11.30 7.00 -7.99
CA ASP A 74 12.46 6.19 -8.36
C ASP A 74 12.49 4.85 -7.62
N TYR A 75 12.26 4.88 -6.29
CA TYR A 75 12.20 3.68 -5.46
C TYR A 75 11.05 2.76 -5.90
N VAL A 76 9.83 3.30 -5.99
CA VAL A 76 8.62 2.56 -6.35
C VAL A 76 8.74 1.96 -7.75
N GLN A 77 9.23 2.72 -8.73
CA GLN A 77 9.41 2.24 -10.10
C GLN A 77 10.35 1.03 -10.15
N HIS A 78 11.46 1.06 -9.40
CA HIS A 78 12.38 -0.07 -9.35
C HIS A 78 11.77 -1.30 -8.68
N VAL A 79 11.11 -1.12 -7.52
CA VAL A 79 10.44 -2.21 -6.79
C VAL A 79 9.34 -2.82 -7.66
N ASP A 80 8.47 -2.01 -8.25
CA ASP A 80 7.35 -2.48 -9.06
C ASP A 80 7.82 -3.14 -10.36
N HIS A 81 8.93 -2.68 -10.95
CA HIS A 81 9.56 -3.37 -12.07
C HIS A 81 10.02 -4.79 -11.70
N CYS A 82 10.47 -5.00 -10.46
CA CYS A 82 10.80 -6.32 -9.93
C CYS A 82 9.54 -7.14 -9.60
N VAL A 83 8.54 -6.54 -8.94
CA VAL A 83 7.30 -7.20 -8.52
C VAL A 83 6.49 -7.66 -9.72
N GLY A 84 6.32 -6.80 -10.73
CA GLY A 84 5.53 -7.09 -11.93
C GLY A 84 6.00 -8.34 -12.70
N LYS A 85 7.30 -8.66 -12.63
CA LYS A 85 7.86 -9.88 -13.23
C LYS A 85 7.49 -11.16 -12.49
N LYS A 86 7.10 -11.07 -11.22
CA LYS A 86 6.93 -12.20 -10.31
C LYS A 86 5.48 -12.41 -9.89
N ILE A 87 4.72 -11.32 -9.69
CA ILE A 87 3.42 -11.38 -9.02
C ILE A 87 2.37 -12.20 -9.78
N PHE A 88 2.29 -12.05 -11.10
CA PHE A 88 1.30 -12.78 -11.91
C PHE A 88 1.50 -14.30 -11.89
N SER A 89 2.67 -14.80 -11.48
CA SER A 89 2.87 -16.25 -11.26
C SER A 89 2.24 -16.78 -9.96
N LYS A 90 1.79 -15.88 -9.08
CA LYS A 90 1.20 -16.19 -7.77
C LYS A 90 -0.32 -15.97 -7.72
N LEU A 91 -0.87 -15.25 -8.68
CA LEU A 91 -2.30 -14.97 -8.79
C LEU A 91 -2.98 -16.08 -9.61
N LYS A 92 -4.19 -16.48 -9.21
CA LYS A 92 -5.04 -17.48 -9.89
C LYS A 92 -6.19 -16.80 -10.63
#